data_AF-A0A9D2T2D8-F1
#
_entry.id   AF-A0A9D2T2D8-F1
#
_cell.length_a   1.000
_cell.length_b   1.000
_cell.length_c   1.000
_cell.angle_alpha   90.00
_cell.angle_beta   90.00
_cell.angle_gamma   90.00
#
_symmetry.space_group_name_H-M   'P 1'
#
loop_
_entity.id
_entity.type
_entity.pdbx_description
1 polymer ?
#
loop_
_entity_poly.entity_id
_entity_poly.type
_entity_poly.pdbx_seq_one_letter_code
_entity_poly.pdbx_strand_id
1 'polypeptide(L)'
;MKKKMWREPSVEVQEFVPNEYVAACWGVACAVDAANEVEKHWMLNRWESNYENGQTHRTPNCGTLTNQWVIDDNDDGTVDRMIETGTDGLGNLTCTLYTDATYKRQASFSGVTTGSYIYWTTSSGNRTWHHQGTVIGTDDSHPNRS
;
A
#
# COMPACT_ATOMS: atom_id res chain seq x y z
N MET A 1 45.29 -52.66 -14.89
CA MET A 1 45.20 -52.11 -13.52
C MET A 1 44.52 -50.75 -13.58
N LYS A 2 43.36 -50.55 -12.95
CA LYS A 2 42.71 -49.24 -12.88
C LYS A 2 43.37 -48.41 -11.78
N LYS A 3 43.97 -47.27 -12.11
CA LYS A 3 44.51 -46.32 -11.12
C LYS A 3 43.33 -45.62 -10.44
N LYS A 4 43.27 -45.70 -9.11
CA LYS A 4 42.32 -44.90 -8.31
C LYS A 4 42.92 -43.50 -8.16
N MET A 5 42.19 -42.48 -8.60
CA MET A 5 42.50 -41.09 -8.24
C MET A 5 41.69 -40.73 -7.00
N TRP A 6 42.38 -40.27 -5.98
CA TRP A 6 41.77 -39.67 -4.79
C TRP A 6 41.77 -38.16 -5.01
N ARG A 7 40.59 -37.54 -4.98
CA ARG A 7 40.44 -36.09 -4.86
C ARG A 7 39.91 -35.79 -3.48
N GLU A 8 40.40 -34.71 -2.89
CA GLU A 8 39.86 -34.17 -1.65
C GLU A 8 38.36 -33.84 -1.82
N PRO A 9 37.50 -34.14 -0.84
CA PRO A 9 36.13 -33.65 -0.85
C PRO A 9 36.15 -32.12 -0.82
N SER A 10 35.80 -31.47 -1.93
CA SER A 10 35.54 -30.03 -1.96
C SER A 10 34.04 -29.80 -1.82
N VAL A 11 33.65 -29.02 -0.82
CA VAL A 11 32.30 -28.45 -0.77
C VAL A 11 32.30 -27.20 -1.65
N GLU A 12 31.48 -27.20 -2.69
CA GLU A 12 31.12 -25.97 -3.39
C GLU A 12 30.18 -25.20 -2.46
N VAL A 13 30.66 -24.08 -1.92
CA VAL A 13 29.77 -23.11 -1.28
C VAL A 13 28.99 -22.46 -2.42
N GLN A 14 27.73 -22.86 -2.60
CA GLN A 14 26.80 -22.04 -3.37
C GLN A 14 26.68 -20.71 -2.64
N GLU A 15 27.25 -19.67 -3.24
CA GLU A 15 26.90 -18.30 -2.90
C GLU A 15 25.41 -18.17 -3.16
N PHE A 16 24.64 -18.15 -2.07
CA PHE A 16 23.22 -17.82 -2.13
C PHE A 16 23.18 -16.35 -2.50
N VAL A 17 23.10 -16.05 -3.80
CA VAL A 17 22.68 -14.73 -4.25
C VAL A 17 21.23 -14.64 -3.80
N PRO A 18 20.88 -13.82 -2.81
CA PRO A 18 19.49 -13.65 -2.47
C PRO A 18 18.85 -12.98 -3.69
N ASN A 19 18.17 -13.76 -4.53
CA ASN A 19 17.25 -13.23 -5.52
C ASN A 19 15.90 -12.92 -4.85
N GLU A 20 15.96 -12.47 -3.61
CA GLU A 20 14.82 -12.02 -2.84
C GLU A 20 14.81 -10.51 -3.00
N TYR A 21 14.13 -10.07 -4.06
CA TYR A 21 13.78 -8.66 -4.21
C TYR A 21 13.01 -8.28 -2.96
N VAL A 22 13.55 -7.31 -2.24
CA VAL A 22 12.90 -6.80 -1.05
C VAL A 22 12.09 -5.59 -1.50
N ALA A 23 10.77 -5.77 -1.57
CA ALA A 23 9.88 -4.72 -2.05
C ALA A 23 10.06 -3.43 -1.24
N ALA A 24 10.28 -2.31 -1.92
CA ALA A 24 10.35 -1.01 -1.28
C ALA A 24 8.93 -0.59 -0.87
N CYS A 25 8.78 -0.16 0.38
CA CYS A 25 7.48 0.20 0.95
C CYS A 25 7.50 1.63 1.48
N TRP A 26 6.56 2.46 1.02
CA TRP A 26 6.37 3.82 1.53
C TRP A 26 5.03 3.94 2.24
N GLY A 27 5.03 4.61 3.39
CA GLY A 27 3.80 4.90 4.14
C GLY A 27 2.98 5.99 3.46
N VAL A 28 1.66 5.96 3.62
CA VAL A 28 0.79 7.02 3.10
C VAL A 28 0.01 7.63 4.25
N ALA A 29 0.13 8.95 4.45
CA ALA A 29 -0.67 9.65 5.45
C ALA A 29 -1.99 10.14 4.83
N CYS A 30 -3.12 9.59 5.28
CA CYS A 30 -4.44 10.11 4.92
C CYS A 30 -4.64 11.52 5.50
N ALA A 31 -5.10 12.45 4.67
CA ALA A 31 -5.66 13.73 5.07
C ALA A 31 -7.07 13.52 5.63
N VAL A 32 -7.15 13.03 6.87
CA VAL A 32 -8.37 12.56 7.54
C VAL A 32 -9.54 13.54 7.44
N ASP A 33 -9.30 14.83 7.71
CA ASP A 33 -10.36 15.84 7.65
C ASP A 33 -10.90 15.99 6.23
N ALA A 34 -10.00 16.08 5.24
CA ALA A 34 -10.37 16.19 3.84
C ALA A 34 -11.09 14.92 3.33
N ALA A 35 -10.68 13.74 3.79
CA ALA A 35 -11.35 12.48 3.48
C ALA A 35 -12.77 12.46 4.09
N ASN A 36 -12.93 12.84 5.36
CA ASN A 36 -14.25 12.95 5.99
C ASN A 36 -15.18 13.96 5.29
N GLU A 37 -14.65 15.08 4.78
CA GLU A 37 -15.47 16.02 3.99
C GLU A 37 -15.96 15.38 2.68
N VAL A 38 -15.14 14.56 2.01
CA VAL A 38 -15.60 13.79 0.85
C VAL A 38 -16.74 12.86 1.25
N GLU A 39 -16.61 12.12 2.34
CA GLU A 39 -17.65 11.17 2.77
C GLU A 39 -18.97 11.84 3.13
N LYS A 40 -18.94 13.05 3.69
CA LYS A 40 -20.15 13.85 4.00
C LYS A 40 -20.88 14.29 2.74
N HIS A 41 -20.15 14.52 1.65
CA HIS A 41 -20.73 14.93 0.37
C HIS A 41 -21.03 13.76 -0.57
N TRP A 42 -20.61 12.55 -0.21
CA TRP A 42 -20.83 11.35 -1.00
C TRP A 42 -22.19 10.73 -0.68
N MET A 43 -23.24 11.21 -1.36
CA MET A 43 -24.60 10.73 -1.13
C MET A 43 -24.78 9.29 -1.64
N LEU A 44 -25.12 8.36 -0.75
CA LEU A 44 -25.50 6.98 -1.11
C LEU A 44 -26.93 6.93 -1.64
N ASN A 45 -27.77 7.82 -1.13
CA ASN A 45 -29.14 8.05 -1.58
C ASN A 45 -29.55 9.50 -1.27
N ARG A 46 -30.81 9.86 -1.46
CA ARG A 46 -31.30 11.24 -1.25
C ARG A 46 -31.14 11.75 0.19
N TRP A 47 -31.00 10.86 1.18
CA TRP A 47 -31.14 11.18 2.60
C TRP A 47 -29.93 10.83 3.46
N GLU A 48 -28.96 10.12 2.90
CA GLU A 48 -27.83 9.59 3.65
C GLU A 48 -26.55 9.67 2.82
N SER A 49 -25.55 10.31 3.42
CA SER A 49 -24.18 10.34 2.95
C SER A 49 -23.40 9.12 3.43
N ASN A 50 -22.26 8.87 2.79
CA ASN A 50 -21.35 7.81 3.16
C ASN A 50 -20.85 7.98 4.61
N TYR A 51 -20.61 9.24 5.03
CA TYR A 51 -20.24 9.59 6.40
C TYR A 51 -21.32 9.21 7.42
N GLU A 52 -22.59 9.52 7.13
CA GLU A 52 -23.73 9.19 8.01
C GLU A 52 -23.96 7.68 8.12
N ASN A 53 -23.66 6.94 7.05
CA ASN A 53 -23.66 5.47 7.05
C ASN A 53 -22.41 4.86 7.75
N GLY A 54 -21.56 5.71 8.33
CA GLY A 54 -20.45 5.34 9.20
C GLY A 54 -19.10 5.19 8.50
N GLN A 55 -18.98 5.54 7.21
CA GLN A 55 -17.70 5.54 6.50
C GLN A 55 -16.95 6.80 6.94
N THR A 56 -16.23 6.69 8.05
CA THR A 56 -15.50 7.79 8.67
C THR A 56 -14.02 7.49 8.78
N HIS A 57 -13.21 8.53 8.67
CA HIS A 57 -11.76 8.51 8.75
C HIS A 57 -11.32 9.04 10.12
N ARG A 58 -10.28 8.44 10.72
CA ARG A 58 -9.77 8.84 12.03
C ARG A 58 -8.25 8.81 12.03
N THR A 59 -7.64 9.77 12.72
CA THR A 59 -6.19 9.88 12.83
C THR A 59 -5.51 8.61 13.34
N PRO A 60 -6.01 7.92 14.39
CA PRO A 60 -5.39 6.68 14.88
C PRO A 60 -5.52 5.49 13.92
N ASN A 61 -6.39 5.58 12.92
CA ASN A 61 -6.64 4.54 11.93
C ASN A 61 -5.94 4.93 10.62
N CYS A 62 -6.68 5.36 9.60
CA CYS A 62 -6.08 5.70 8.31
C CYS A 62 -5.18 6.95 8.30
N GLY A 63 -5.20 7.77 9.35
CA GLY A 63 -4.30 8.92 9.47
C GLY A 63 -2.89 8.57 9.93
N THR A 64 -2.63 7.33 10.38
CA THR A 64 -1.28 6.90 10.74
C THR A 64 -0.55 6.35 9.53
N LEU A 65 0.74 6.69 9.43
CA LEU A 65 1.66 6.24 8.38
C LEU A 65 1.73 4.72 8.21
N THR A 66 1.37 3.97 9.25
CA THR A 66 1.58 2.53 9.32
C THR A 66 0.43 1.71 8.77
N ASN A 67 -0.68 2.35 8.38
CA ASN A 67 -1.89 1.65 7.99
C ASN A 67 -2.12 1.64 6.48
N GLN A 68 -1.41 2.47 5.72
CA GLN A 68 -1.48 2.51 4.26
C GLN A 68 -0.07 2.45 3.69
N TRP A 69 0.15 1.50 2.78
CA TRP A 69 1.45 1.26 2.18
C TRP A 69 1.32 1.19 0.68
N VAL A 70 2.14 1.99 -0.01
CA VAL A 70 2.44 1.78 -1.43
C VAL A 70 3.67 0.88 -1.52
N ILE A 71 3.64 -0.07 -2.44
CA ILE A 71 4.62 -1.15 -2.59
C ILE A 71 5.15 -1.12 -4.01
N ASP A 72 6.46 -1.05 -4.12
CA ASP A 72 7.25 -1.26 -5.34
C ASP A 72 7.83 -2.69 -5.24
N ASP A 73 7.25 -3.63 -5.99
CA ASP A 73 7.58 -5.05 -5.90
C ASP A 73 8.91 -5.37 -6.61
N ASN A 74 9.45 -4.46 -7.44
CA ASN A 74 10.62 -4.69 -8.28
C ASN A 74 11.79 -3.70 -8.05
N ASP A 75 11.65 -2.78 -7.10
CA ASP A 75 12.62 -1.73 -6.73
C ASP A 75 13.05 -0.86 -7.93
N ASP A 76 12.16 -0.63 -8.91
CA ASP A 76 12.42 0.24 -10.04
C ASP A 76 12.17 1.74 -9.74
N GLY A 77 11.74 2.03 -8.51
CA GLY A 77 11.37 3.37 -8.04
C GLY A 77 9.92 3.73 -8.34
N THR A 78 9.12 2.78 -8.80
CA THR A 78 7.71 2.95 -9.16
C THR A 78 6.83 2.07 -8.29
N VAL A 79 5.79 2.66 -7.72
CA VAL A 79 4.78 1.89 -7.00
C VAL A 79 3.99 0.99 -7.97
N ASP A 80 3.88 -0.29 -7.62
CA ASP A 80 3.06 -1.27 -8.33
C ASP A 80 1.64 -1.38 -7.75
N ARG A 81 1.53 -1.31 -6.42
CA ARG A 81 0.27 -1.52 -5.70
C ARG A 81 0.22 -0.80 -4.37
N MET A 82 -0.98 -0.73 -3.80
CA MET A 82 -1.20 -0.19 -2.46
C MET A 82 -2.09 -1.12 -1.64
N ILE A 83 -1.71 -1.29 -0.37
CA ILE A 83 -2.45 -2.07 0.61
C ILE A 83 -2.76 -1.21 1.82
N GLU A 84 -3.99 -1.30 2.29
CA GLU A 84 -4.39 -0.84 3.61
C GLU A 84 -4.36 -2.01 4.60
N THR A 85 -3.64 -1.85 5.70
CA THR A 85 -3.45 -2.85 6.76
C THR A 85 -3.92 -2.31 8.10
N GLY A 86 -4.44 -3.18 8.97
CA GLY A 86 -4.76 -2.82 10.36
C GLY A 86 -6.10 -2.12 10.55
N THR A 87 -6.95 -2.07 9.53
CA THR A 87 -8.31 -1.51 9.63
C THR A 87 -9.23 -2.51 10.34
N ASP A 88 -9.50 -2.27 11.63
CA ASP A 88 -10.54 -2.90 12.47
C ASP A 88 -10.79 -4.41 12.24
N GLY A 89 -9.73 -5.21 12.06
CA GLY A 89 -9.84 -6.67 11.89
C GLY A 89 -10.27 -7.15 10.49
N LEU A 90 -10.27 -6.27 9.48
CA LEU A 90 -10.66 -6.59 8.10
C LEU A 90 -9.54 -7.21 7.25
N GLY A 91 -8.32 -7.33 7.81
CA GLY A 91 -7.15 -7.86 7.11
C GLY A 91 -6.50 -6.82 6.20
N ASN A 92 -5.86 -7.29 5.13
CA ASN A 92 -5.19 -6.46 4.13
C ASN A 92 -6.17 -6.16 3.00
N LEU A 93 -6.47 -4.88 2.76
CA LEU A 93 -7.40 -4.45 1.72
C LEU A 93 -6.62 -3.85 0.56
N THR A 94 -6.91 -4.30 -0.67
CA THR A 94 -6.35 -3.73 -1.88
C THR A 94 -6.96 -2.35 -2.13
N CYS A 95 -6.11 -1.37 -2.40
CA CYS A 95 -6.56 -0.01 -2.70
C CYS A 95 -6.67 0.21 -4.21
N THR A 96 -7.63 1.02 -4.63
CA THR A 96 -7.77 1.47 -6.03
C THR A 96 -7.38 2.94 -6.13
N LEU A 97 -6.40 3.27 -6.97
CA LEU A 97 -5.95 4.66 -7.17
C LEU A 97 -6.82 5.40 -8.19
N TYR A 98 -6.97 6.71 -8.02
CA TYR A 98 -7.70 7.60 -8.90
C TYR A 98 -6.90 8.85 -9.26
N THR A 99 -7.26 9.49 -10.37
CA THR A 99 -6.53 10.68 -10.83
C THR A 99 -6.80 11.94 -10.03
N ASP A 100 -7.91 12.00 -9.29
CA ASP A 100 -8.36 13.18 -8.56
C ASP A 100 -9.47 12.85 -7.54
N ALA A 101 -9.86 13.86 -6.76
CA ALA A 101 -10.89 13.79 -5.72
C ALA A 101 -12.31 13.49 -6.22
N THR A 102 -12.53 13.31 -7.53
CA THR A 102 -13.83 12.85 -8.03
C THR A 102 -13.98 11.34 -7.95
N TYR A 103 -12.88 10.59 -7.81
CA TYR A 103 -12.84 9.12 -7.77
C TYR A 103 -13.59 8.46 -8.95
N LYS A 104 -13.61 9.11 -10.12
CA LYS A 104 -14.29 8.60 -11.33
C LYS A 104 -13.37 7.87 -12.28
N ARG A 105 -12.10 8.28 -12.36
CA ARG A 105 -11.12 7.73 -13.28
C ARG A 105 -9.99 7.07 -12.49
N GLN A 106 -9.90 5.75 -12.60
CA GLN A 106 -8.80 5.01 -12.01
C GLN A 106 -7.47 5.42 -12.63
N ALA A 107 -6.43 5.41 -11.81
CA ALA A 107 -5.06 5.72 -12.20
C ALA A 107 -4.17 4.49 -12.00
N SER A 108 -3.05 4.47 -12.71
CA SER A 108 -1.95 3.55 -12.39
C SER A 108 -1.14 4.13 -11.23
N PHE A 109 -0.62 3.27 -10.37
CA PHE A 109 0.39 3.65 -9.39
C PHE A 109 1.72 4.05 -10.02
N SER A 110 1.90 3.82 -11.33
CA SER A 110 3.05 4.30 -12.07
C SER A 110 3.22 5.81 -11.96
N GLY A 111 4.40 6.25 -11.50
CA GLY A 111 4.72 7.65 -11.25
C GLY A 111 4.33 8.17 -9.86
N VAL A 112 3.75 7.34 -8.99
CA VAL A 112 3.60 7.65 -7.57
C VAL A 112 4.97 7.53 -6.90
N THR A 113 5.42 8.61 -6.25
CA THR A 113 6.69 8.67 -5.54
C THR A 113 6.50 9.32 -4.17
N THR A 114 7.54 9.32 -3.33
CA THR A 114 7.51 10.06 -2.06
C THR A 114 7.20 11.54 -2.31
N GLY A 115 6.23 12.08 -1.57
CA GLY A 115 5.73 13.44 -1.70
C GLY A 115 4.52 13.60 -2.62
N SER A 116 4.17 12.56 -3.40
CA SER A 116 2.96 12.59 -4.22
C SER A 116 1.70 12.70 -3.35
N TYR A 117 0.78 13.60 -3.74
CA TYR A 117 -0.57 13.61 -3.20
C TYR A 117 -1.47 12.72 -4.07
N ILE A 118 -2.09 11.72 -3.46
CA ILE A 118 -2.83 10.67 -4.15
C ILE A 118 -4.26 10.53 -3.63
N TYR A 119 -5.13 9.96 -4.46
CA TYR A 119 -6.54 9.69 -4.19
C TYR A 119 -6.80 8.20 -4.37
N TRP A 120 -7.35 7.53 -3.37
CA TRP A 120 -7.62 6.10 -3.46
C TRP A 120 -8.91 5.71 -2.77
N THR A 121 -9.44 4.54 -3.11
CA THR A 121 -10.51 3.92 -2.34
C THR A 121 -10.07 2.60 -1.73
N THR A 122 -10.69 2.30 -0.59
CA THR A 122 -10.63 1.00 0.06
C THR A 122 -12.06 0.50 0.20
N SER A 123 -12.32 -0.76 -0.14
CA SER A 123 -13.66 -1.36 -0.05
C SER A 123 -13.65 -2.60 0.81
N SER A 124 -14.71 -2.80 1.59
CA SER A 124 -14.97 -4.01 2.34
C SER A 124 -16.47 -4.31 2.37
N GLY A 125 -16.84 -5.51 1.90
CA GLY A 125 -18.25 -5.86 1.70
C GLY A 125 -18.93 -4.89 0.72
N ASN A 126 -19.99 -4.21 1.17
CA ASN A 126 -20.74 -3.22 0.39
C ASN A 126 -20.34 -1.76 0.71
N ARG A 127 -19.27 -1.55 1.48
CA ARG A 127 -18.82 -0.22 1.91
C ARG A 127 -17.53 0.14 1.19
N THR A 128 -17.41 1.41 0.84
CA THR A 128 -16.22 1.99 0.20
C THR A 128 -15.88 3.29 0.90
N TRP A 129 -14.62 3.46 1.25
CA TRP A 129 -14.05 4.68 1.80
C TRP A 129 -13.23 5.40 0.74
N HIS A 130 -13.36 6.71 0.67
CA HIS A 130 -12.69 7.62 -0.25
C HIS A 130 -11.59 8.36 0.51
N HIS A 131 -10.35 8.02 0.20
CA HIS A 131 -9.18 8.52 0.87
C HIS A 131 -8.39 9.45 -0.03
N GLN A 132 -7.70 10.39 0.60
CA GLN A 132 -6.73 11.25 -0.07
C GLN A 132 -5.63 11.61 0.91
N GLY A 133 -4.41 11.81 0.41
CA GLY A 133 -3.26 11.89 1.30
C GLY A 133 -1.94 11.98 0.58
N THR A 134 -0.87 12.06 1.37
CA THR A 134 0.50 12.20 0.84
C THR A 134 1.27 10.92 1.07
N VAL A 135 2.00 10.47 0.04
CA VAL A 135 3.00 9.42 0.17
C VAL A 135 4.17 9.98 0.96
N ILE A 136 4.43 9.41 2.11
CA ILE A 136 5.53 9.80 2.99
C ILE A 136 6.61 8.73 2.85
N GLY A 137 7.88 9.14 2.95
CA GLY A 137 9.03 8.26 2.70
C GLY A 137 9.06 7.01 3.58
N THR A 138 10.11 6.22 3.41
CA THR A 138 10.30 4.95 4.13
C THR A 138 10.19 5.16 5.63
N ASP A 139 9.36 4.33 6.28
CA ASP A 139 9.43 4.14 7.72
C ASP A 139 10.69 3.32 8.00
N ASP A 140 11.69 3.91 8.65
CA ASP A 140 12.96 3.25 9.00
C ASP A 140 12.75 1.99 9.87
N SER A 141 11.58 1.82 10.49
CA SER A 141 11.22 0.60 11.23
C SER A 141 10.69 -0.53 10.34
N HIS A 142 10.37 -0.24 9.07
CA HIS A 142 9.87 -1.19 8.08
C HIS A 142 10.43 -0.90 6.68
N PRO A 143 11.76 -0.88 6.49
CA PRO A 143 12.37 -0.56 5.20
C PRO A 143 11.98 -1.55 4.10
N ASN A 144 11.57 -2.75 4.50
CA ASN A 144 11.54 -3.96 3.70
C ASN A 144 10.35 -4.85 4.16
N ARG A 145 9.37 -5.10 3.30
CA ARG A 145 8.26 -6.06 3.57
C ARG A 145 8.20 -7.09 2.45
N SER A 146 8.89 -8.21 2.64
CA SER A 146 8.81 -9.45 1.84
C SER A 146 7.51 -10.20 2.09
#